data_AF-E0RW95-F1
#
_entry.id   AF-E0RW95-F1
#
_cell.length_a   1.000
_cell.length_b   1.000
_cell.length_c   1.000
_cell.angle_alpha   90.00
_cell.angle_beta   90.00
_cell.angle_gamma   90.00
#
_symmetry.space_group_name_H-M   'P 1'
#
loop_
_entity.id
_entity.type
_entity.pdbx_description
1 polymer ?
#
loop_
_entity_poly.entity_id
_entity_poly.type
_entity_poly.pdbx_seq_one_letter_code
_entity_poly.pdbx_strand_id
1 'polypeptide(L)'
;MGICMKRVLACFITFIMAACMSLEMSDITGFAASKQTVVVIDPGHGGTGDRNLGAIYNGFVEKDLTLQVANAMKTELEKYDNVTVYLTRTKDAVNSLEDRAKFAQSVNADFVFSIHFNASSEHDFYGSEVWTSAFGNFYQKGQTFGLLESAELAELGLYQKGVKSKIGSTGKDYYGIIRHCVSRGIPCDIIEHCYLDHAYDVQYLKGQDFINSLGVADATAVAKYFKLKSSVNGNDFSNLTYNTVSKPSKRVHQDITDPEVCDIKVLAFDSESRNALVEMSAYDSQSPVIYFSYSYDGGKTFSTLQMWDSSKKTQSFNVKIPTSSRLSNIVCRAYNNYELYKQSNEVAIETR
;
A
#
# COMPACT_ATOMS: atom_id res chain seq x y z
N MET A 1 93.65 -17.89 57.68
CA MET A 1 93.22 -17.04 56.55
C MET A 1 92.20 -17.81 55.72
N GLY A 2 90.92 -17.48 55.59
CA GLY A 2 90.04 -16.48 56.18
C GLY A 2 88.58 -16.91 55.94
N ILE A 3 87.79 -16.94 57.02
CA ILE A 3 86.35 -16.66 57.21
C ILE A 3 85.36 -17.04 56.07
N CYS A 4 84.40 -17.95 56.33
CA CYS A 4 83.01 -17.63 56.70
C CYS A 4 82.09 -18.86 56.61
N MET A 5 81.12 -18.91 57.51
CA MET A 5 80.20 -20.02 57.81
C MET A 5 78.82 -19.76 57.19
N LYS A 6 78.07 -20.82 56.82
CA LYS A 6 76.57 -20.98 56.91
C LYS A 6 76.18 -22.25 56.11
N ARG A 7 75.69 -23.34 56.72
CA ARG A 7 74.31 -23.61 57.24
C ARG A 7 73.22 -23.37 56.17
N VAL A 8 72.20 -24.18 55.91
CA VAL A 8 71.61 -25.41 56.50
C VAL A 8 70.38 -25.81 55.63
N LEU A 9 69.93 -27.08 55.70
CA LEU A 9 68.60 -27.67 55.35
C LEU A 9 68.15 -27.62 53.88
N ALA A 10 68.00 -28.74 53.15
CA ALA A 10 67.15 -29.93 53.31
C ALA A 10 65.70 -29.76 52.82
N CYS A 11 65.24 -30.84 52.16
CA CYS A 11 63.86 -31.32 52.01
C CYS A 11 63.02 -30.96 50.77
N PHE A 12 62.69 -32.04 50.04
CA PHE A 12 61.34 -32.52 49.70
C PHE A 12 60.76 -32.34 48.28
N ILE A 13 60.28 -33.50 47.77
CA ILE A 13 58.93 -33.75 47.21
C ILE A 13 58.69 -33.49 45.71
N THR A 14 58.81 -34.61 44.99
CA THR A 14 57.81 -35.22 44.07
C THR A 14 57.05 -34.34 43.08
N PHE A 15 57.27 -34.69 41.81
CA PHE A 15 56.36 -34.66 40.66
C PHE A 15 54.87 -34.54 41.00
N ILE A 16 54.26 -33.43 40.59
CA ILE A 16 52.81 -33.31 40.40
C ILE A 16 52.58 -32.91 38.95
N MET A 17 51.76 -33.71 38.26
CA MET A 17 51.26 -33.48 36.90
C MET A 17 50.64 -32.09 36.79
N ALA A 18 51.16 -31.26 35.89
CA ALA A 18 50.43 -30.11 35.40
C ALA A 18 49.36 -30.59 34.41
N ALA A 19 48.15 -30.84 34.92
CA ALA A 19 46.95 -30.90 34.10
C ALA A 19 46.73 -29.48 33.53
N CYS A 20 47.16 -29.27 32.29
CA CYS A 20 46.86 -28.07 31.54
C CYS A 20 45.39 -28.15 31.14
N MET A 21 44.49 -27.57 31.96
CA MET A 21 43.11 -27.33 31.55
C MET A 21 43.17 -26.26 30.45
N SER A 22 43.10 -26.70 29.20
CA SER A 22 42.74 -25.84 28.08
C SER A 22 41.30 -25.39 28.29
N LEU A 23 41.13 -24.20 28.88
CA LEU A 23 39.88 -23.46 28.78
C LEU A 23 39.72 -23.12 27.30
N GLU A 24 38.89 -23.88 26.59
CA GLU A 24 38.30 -23.42 25.34
C GLU A 24 37.53 -22.14 25.67
N MET A 25 38.09 -20.99 25.30
CA MET A 25 37.28 -19.79 25.14
C MET A 25 36.29 -20.13 24.02
N SER A 26 35.07 -20.45 24.40
CA SER A 26 33.96 -20.39 23.47
C SER A 26 33.96 -18.98 22.89
N ASP A 27 34.13 -18.89 21.57
CA ASP A 27 33.87 -17.68 20.82
C ASP A 27 32.45 -17.25 21.19
N ILE A 28 32.33 -16.27 22.08
CA ILE A 28 31.13 -15.46 22.20
C ILE A 28 31.12 -14.63 20.92
N THR A 29 30.70 -15.27 19.82
CA THR A 29 30.19 -14.55 18.67
C THR A 29 28.99 -13.79 19.21
N GLY A 30 29.22 -12.53 19.60
CA GLY A 30 28.13 -11.62 19.87
C GLY A 30 27.26 -11.65 18.62
N PHE A 31 26.06 -12.23 18.73
CA PHE A 31 25.03 -12.02 17.74
C PHE A 31 24.93 -10.51 17.61
N ALA A 32 25.39 -9.96 16.48
CA ALA A 32 25.14 -8.56 16.18
C ALA A 32 23.63 -8.38 16.32
N ALA A 33 23.20 -7.60 17.31
CA ALA A 33 21.79 -7.32 17.51
C ALA A 33 21.24 -6.86 16.17
N SER A 34 20.15 -7.48 15.70
CA SER A 34 19.54 -7.06 14.45
C SER A 34 19.27 -5.56 14.52
N LYS A 35 19.54 -4.83 13.43
CA LYS A 35 19.27 -3.40 13.40
C LYS A 35 17.78 -3.19 13.74
N GLN A 36 17.50 -2.37 14.75
CA GLN A 36 16.15 -1.98 15.10
C GLN A 36 15.48 -1.30 13.90
N THR A 37 14.25 -1.70 13.58
CA THR A 37 13.45 -1.09 12.51
C THR A 37 12.67 0.09 13.07
N VAL A 38 12.84 1.27 12.48
CA VAL A 38 12.10 2.49 12.88
C VAL A 38 11.04 2.82 11.84
N VAL A 39 9.78 2.70 12.23
CA VAL A 39 8.62 3.03 11.41
C VAL A 39 8.02 4.35 11.87
N VAL A 40 7.73 5.24 10.91
CA VAL A 40 6.91 6.43 11.18
C VAL A 40 5.59 6.28 10.45
N ILE A 41 4.50 6.40 11.20
CA ILE A 41 3.14 6.46 10.67
C ILE A 41 2.74 7.92 10.62
N ASP A 42 2.26 8.37 9.47
CA ASP A 42 1.80 9.72 9.24
C ASP A 42 0.29 9.73 9.04
N PRO A 43 -0.52 9.90 10.10
CA PRO A 43 -1.95 10.08 9.93
C PRO A 43 -2.19 11.38 9.15
N GLY A 44 -2.71 11.25 7.93
CA GLY A 44 -3.02 12.34 7.02
C GLY A 44 -3.85 13.43 7.69
N HIS A 45 -3.82 14.63 7.13
CA HIS A 45 -4.68 15.73 7.59
C HIS A 45 -4.44 16.10 9.08
N GLY A 46 -5.44 16.69 9.73
CA GLY A 46 -5.40 17.10 11.14
C GLY A 46 -5.30 18.61 11.32
N GLY A 47 -5.81 19.06 12.46
CA GLY A 47 -5.93 20.46 12.86
C GLY A 47 -7.22 20.74 13.61
N THR A 48 -7.14 21.62 14.60
CA THR A 48 -8.33 22.06 15.35
C THR A 48 -9.27 22.90 14.47
N GLY A 49 -10.58 22.71 14.66
CA GLY A 49 -11.61 23.37 13.85
C GLY A 49 -11.70 22.82 12.42
N ASP A 50 -12.19 23.65 11.49
CA ASP A 50 -12.55 23.23 10.12
C ASP A 50 -11.37 23.25 9.12
N ARG A 51 -10.13 23.15 9.62
CA ARG A 51 -8.94 23.21 8.77
C ARG A 51 -8.37 21.82 8.54
N ASN A 52 -7.98 21.55 7.29
CA ASN A 52 -7.27 20.32 6.93
C ASN A 52 -8.00 19.06 7.44
N LEU A 53 -9.31 19.01 7.21
CA LEU A 53 -10.18 17.89 7.60
C LEU A 53 -9.98 16.65 6.72
N GLY A 54 -9.48 16.86 5.50
CA GLY A 54 -9.53 15.88 4.43
C GLY A 54 -10.94 15.77 3.85
N ALA A 55 -11.27 14.62 3.26
CA ALA A 55 -12.59 14.31 2.74
C ALA A 55 -13.65 14.21 3.88
N ILE A 56 -14.86 14.73 3.62
CA ILE A 56 -15.99 14.73 4.54
C ILE A 56 -17.24 14.24 3.81
N TYR A 57 -17.56 12.96 3.98
CA TYR A 57 -18.67 12.32 3.30
C TYR A 57 -19.31 11.28 4.19
N ASN A 58 -20.62 11.08 4.03
CA ASN A 58 -21.35 9.99 4.71
C ASN A 58 -21.20 9.95 6.25
N GLY A 59 -20.93 11.11 6.88
CA GLY A 59 -20.70 11.22 8.33
C GLY A 59 -19.28 10.88 8.78
N PHE A 60 -18.39 10.58 7.85
CA PHE A 60 -16.97 10.34 8.09
C PHE A 60 -16.15 11.60 7.83
N VAL A 61 -15.10 11.78 8.64
CA VAL A 61 -14.10 12.84 8.49
C VAL A 61 -12.74 12.18 8.37
N GLU A 62 -12.05 12.38 7.26
CA GLU A 62 -10.81 11.66 6.94
C GLU A 62 -9.72 11.84 8.02
N LYS A 63 -9.53 13.05 8.59
CA LYS A 63 -8.54 13.25 9.66
C LYS A 63 -8.76 12.37 10.90
N ASP A 64 -10.02 11.99 11.18
CA ASP A 64 -10.35 11.17 12.34
C ASP A 64 -10.12 9.70 12.02
N LEU A 65 -10.54 9.26 10.82
CA LEU A 65 -10.30 7.89 10.34
C LEU A 65 -8.80 7.59 10.22
N THR A 66 -8.02 8.50 9.61
CA THR A 66 -6.57 8.33 9.47
C THR A 66 -5.86 8.20 10.81
N LEU A 67 -6.30 8.95 11.83
CA LEU A 67 -5.75 8.81 13.19
C LEU A 67 -6.14 7.48 13.83
N GLN A 68 -7.38 7.01 13.61
CA GLN A 68 -7.85 5.72 14.10
C GLN A 68 -7.05 4.56 13.49
N VAL A 69 -6.91 4.52 12.16
CA VAL A 69 -6.09 3.53 11.43
C VAL A 69 -4.65 3.55 11.95
N ALA A 70 -4.04 4.73 12.05
CA ALA A 70 -2.66 4.86 12.50
C ALA A 70 -2.44 4.36 13.94
N ASN A 71 -3.41 4.55 14.84
CA ASN A 71 -3.34 4.01 16.20
C ASN A 71 -3.47 2.47 16.22
N ALA A 72 -4.34 1.91 15.38
CA ALA A 72 -4.47 0.46 15.22
C ALA A 72 -3.18 -0.15 14.64
N MET A 73 -2.64 0.46 13.58
CA MET A 73 -1.37 0.07 12.97
C MET A 73 -0.20 0.13 13.95
N LYS A 74 -0.12 1.20 14.75
CA LYS A 74 0.88 1.31 15.83
C LYS A 74 0.76 0.16 16.83
N THR A 75 -0.45 -0.06 17.34
CA THR A 75 -0.71 -1.09 18.36
C THR A 75 -0.33 -2.48 17.86
N GLU A 76 -0.58 -2.77 16.58
CA GLU A 76 -0.21 -4.04 15.97
C GLU A 76 1.30 -4.15 15.74
N LEU A 77 1.95 -3.10 15.20
CA LEU A 77 3.40 -3.10 14.96
C LEU A 77 4.23 -3.20 16.24
N GLU A 78 3.77 -2.64 17.36
CA GLU A 78 4.44 -2.73 18.66
C GLU A 78 4.45 -4.14 19.26
N LYS A 79 3.73 -5.10 18.67
CA LYS A 79 3.82 -6.52 19.03
C LYS A 79 5.04 -7.22 18.41
N TYR A 80 5.62 -6.64 17.35
CA TYR A 80 6.77 -7.22 16.65
C TYR A 80 8.08 -6.89 17.37
N ASP A 81 8.98 -7.86 17.36
CA ASP A 81 10.29 -7.76 17.98
C ASP A 81 11.16 -6.73 17.24
N ASN A 82 11.87 -5.90 18.00
CA ASN A 82 12.88 -4.97 17.49
C ASN A 82 12.35 -3.91 16.50
N VAL A 83 11.10 -3.48 16.71
CA VAL A 83 10.44 -2.39 15.98
C VAL A 83 10.22 -1.20 16.91
N THR A 84 10.40 0.02 16.42
CA THR A 84 9.95 1.24 17.10
C THR A 84 9.04 2.02 16.17
N VAL A 85 7.88 2.42 16.70
CA VAL A 85 6.83 3.07 15.91
C VAL A 85 6.56 4.47 16.45
N TYR A 86 6.67 5.47 15.58
CA TYR A 86 6.34 6.85 15.88
C TYR A 86 5.16 7.32 15.04
N LEU A 87 4.35 8.24 15.58
CA LEU A 87 3.31 8.94 14.82
C LEU A 87 3.74 10.39 14.63
N THR A 88 3.50 10.94 13.43
CA THR A 88 3.70 12.38 13.20
C THR A 88 2.73 13.22 14.03
N ARG A 89 1.54 12.69 14.37
CA ARG A 89 0.58 13.28 15.32
C ARG A 89 -0.14 12.20 16.12
N THR A 90 -0.32 12.43 17.42
CA THR A 90 -1.09 11.55 18.34
C THR A 90 -2.42 12.17 18.77
N LYS A 91 -2.70 13.39 18.34
CA LYS A 91 -3.93 14.16 18.58
C LYS A 91 -4.24 14.99 17.34
N ASP A 92 -5.38 15.66 17.37
CA ASP A 92 -5.76 16.58 16.31
C ASP A 92 -4.84 17.81 16.30
N ALA A 93 -3.93 17.88 15.33
CA ALA A 93 -2.91 18.92 15.21
C ALA A 93 -2.53 19.13 13.73
N VAL A 94 -2.30 20.39 13.35
CA VAL A 94 -1.79 20.73 12.02
C VAL A 94 -0.27 20.58 12.03
N ASN A 95 0.24 19.59 11.30
CA ASN A 95 1.66 19.49 10.97
C ASN A 95 1.85 19.70 9.47
N SER A 96 2.76 20.60 9.10
CA SER A 96 3.13 20.78 7.70
C SER A 96 3.78 19.51 7.15
N LEU A 97 3.70 19.30 5.83
CA LEU A 97 4.34 18.13 5.19
C LEU A 97 5.85 18.11 5.40
N GLU A 98 6.48 19.28 5.49
CA GLU A 98 7.90 19.38 5.79
C GLU A 98 8.21 19.00 7.25
N ASP A 99 7.39 19.43 8.21
CA ASP A 99 7.59 19.10 9.63
C ASP A 99 7.41 17.60 9.89
N ARG A 100 6.43 16.97 9.23
CA ARG A 100 6.26 15.50 9.23
C ARG A 100 7.54 14.79 8.79
N ALA A 101 8.13 15.23 7.68
CA ALA A 101 9.37 14.66 7.16
C ALA A 101 10.61 14.99 8.02
N LYS A 102 10.68 16.19 8.63
CA LYS A 102 11.73 16.55 9.60
C LYS A 102 11.66 15.69 10.85
N PHE A 103 10.46 15.44 11.37
CA PHE A 103 10.26 14.54 12.49
C PHE A 103 10.75 13.12 12.15
N ALA A 104 10.35 12.58 11.00
CA ALA A 104 10.81 11.26 10.55
C ALA A 104 12.35 11.17 10.44
N GLN A 105 12.99 12.22 9.93
CA GLN A 105 14.45 12.32 9.91
C GLN A 105 15.05 12.36 11.31
N SER A 106 14.44 13.10 12.25
CA SER A 106 14.96 13.24 13.62
C SER A 106 14.98 11.93 14.42
N VAL A 107 14.10 10.99 14.06
CA VAL A 107 14.02 9.65 14.68
C VAL A 107 14.72 8.57 13.85
N ASN A 108 15.40 8.95 12.76
CA ASN A 108 16.07 8.03 11.82
C ASN A 108 15.12 6.97 11.23
N ALA A 109 13.94 7.39 10.78
CA ALA A 109 12.95 6.49 10.18
C ALA A 109 13.51 5.69 9.00
N ASP A 110 13.24 4.38 8.98
CA ASP A 110 13.54 3.49 7.86
C ASP A 110 12.49 3.59 6.74
N PHE A 111 11.25 3.94 7.11
CA PHE A 111 10.13 4.16 6.18
C PHE A 111 9.05 5.03 6.85
N VAL A 112 8.38 5.87 6.05
CA VAL A 112 7.18 6.63 6.45
C VAL A 112 5.95 6.11 5.71
N PHE A 113 4.91 5.73 6.44
CA PHE A 113 3.62 5.30 5.88
C PHE A 113 2.58 6.37 6.14
N SER A 114 2.12 7.06 5.10
CA SER A 114 1.14 8.15 5.20
C SER A 114 -0.26 7.61 4.92
N ILE A 115 -1.15 7.74 5.91
CA ILE A 115 -2.45 7.09 5.97
C ILE A 115 -3.52 8.08 5.50
N HIS A 116 -4.30 7.70 4.49
CA HIS A 116 -5.31 8.54 3.85
C HIS A 116 -6.55 7.75 3.41
N PHE A 117 -7.62 8.50 3.10
CA PHE A 117 -8.82 8.00 2.44
C PHE A 117 -9.16 8.88 1.25
N ASN A 118 -9.72 8.28 0.21
CA ASN A 118 -9.93 8.93 -1.05
C ASN A 118 -11.31 9.58 -1.16
N ALA A 119 -11.45 10.47 -2.14
CA ALA A 119 -12.71 10.99 -2.64
C ALA A 119 -12.52 11.40 -4.11
N SER A 120 -13.56 11.22 -4.94
CA SER A 120 -13.56 11.59 -6.35
C SER A 120 -14.52 12.73 -6.62
N SER A 121 -14.21 13.58 -7.60
CA SER A 121 -15.05 14.76 -7.89
C SER A 121 -16.47 14.40 -8.33
N GLU A 122 -16.62 13.29 -9.06
CA GLU A 122 -17.91 12.78 -9.55
C GLU A 122 -18.48 11.64 -8.70
N HIS A 123 -17.81 11.29 -7.59
CA HIS A 123 -18.22 10.23 -6.66
C HIS A 123 -18.43 8.86 -7.33
N ASP A 124 -17.61 8.52 -8.33
CA ASP A 124 -17.76 7.34 -9.18
C ASP A 124 -16.65 6.30 -9.03
N PHE A 125 -15.47 6.68 -8.50
CA PHE A 125 -14.37 5.76 -8.21
C PHE A 125 -14.44 5.14 -6.81
N TYR A 126 -13.88 3.94 -6.66
CA TYR A 126 -13.84 3.17 -5.41
C TYR A 126 -12.63 2.23 -5.33
N GLY A 127 -12.29 1.71 -4.17
CA GLY A 127 -11.16 0.82 -3.95
C GLY A 127 -9.91 1.52 -3.40
N SER A 128 -8.88 0.72 -3.12
CA SER A 128 -7.62 1.13 -2.51
C SER A 128 -6.51 1.37 -3.52
N GLU A 129 -5.60 2.28 -3.20
CA GLU A 129 -4.38 2.54 -3.96
C GLU A 129 -3.21 2.95 -3.08
N VAL A 130 -2.00 2.69 -3.56
CA VAL A 130 -0.77 3.13 -2.90
C VAL A 130 0.00 4.06 -3.84
N TRP A 131 0.39 5.23 -3.33
CA TRP A 131 1.22 6.18 -4.06
C TRP A 131 2.65 6.15 -3.53
N THR A 132 3.60 6.05 -4.46
CA THR A 132 5.02 5.85 -4.18
C THR A 132 5.85 6.93 -4.89
N SER A 133 7.13 7.04 -4.55
CA SER A 133 8.07 7.88 -5.30
C SER A 133 8.29 7.33 -6.71
N ALA A 134 8.41 8.21 -7.70
CA ALA A 134 8.75 7.86 -9.09
C ALA A 134 10.25 7.56 -9.31
N PHE A 135 11.09 7.66 -8.28
CA PHE A 135 12.54 7.77 -8.45
C PHE A 135 13.35 6.64 -7.80
N GLY A 136 14.11 5.92 -8.63
CA GLY A 136 15.24 5.08 -8.21
C GLY A 136 14.91 4.08 -7.10
N ASN A 137 15.73 4.08 -6.03
CA ASN A 137 15.56 3.15 -4.92
C ASN A 137 14.26 3.41 -4.13
N PHE A 138 13.74 4.64 -4.14
CA PHE A 138 12.49 4.97 -3.45
C PHE A 138 11.28 4.40 -4.19
N TYR A 139 11.29 4.43 -5.54
CA TYR A 139 10.32 3.70 -6.35
C TYR A 139 10.37 2.20 -6.07
N GLN A 140 11.56 1.59 -6.10
CA GLN A 140 11.70 0.15 -5.82
C GLN A 140 11.14 -0.23 -4.45
N LYS A 141 11.53 0.50 -3.39
CA LYS A 141 11.08 0.23 -2.02
C LYS A 141 9.58 0.42 -1.88
N GLY A 142 9.06 1.56 -2.37
CA GLY A 142 7.65 1.88 -2.26
C GLY A 142 6.77 0.94 -3.06
N GLN A 143 7.14 0.64 -4.30
CA GLN A 143 6.38 -0.31 -5.13
C GLN A 143 6.39 -1.72 -4.55
N THR A 144 7.51 -2.14 -3.96
CA THR A 144 7.60 -3.44 -3.29
C THR A 144 6.70 -3.51 -2.06
N PHE A 145 6.71 -2.47 -1.21
CA PHE A 145 5.79 -2.37 -0.07
C PHE A 145 4.33 -2.30 -0.55
N GLY A 146 4.02 -1.40 -1.49
CA GLY A 146 2.67 -1.19 -1.98
C GLY A 146 2.02 -2.45 -2.57
N LEU A 147 2.80 -3.37 -3.15
CA LEU A 147 2.26 -4.66 -3.62
C LEU A 147 1.88 -5.60 -2.47
N LEU A 148 2.62 -5.56 -1.35
CA LEU A 148 2.25 -6.29 -0.13
C LEU A 148 1.02 -5.65 0.51
N GLU A 149 1.02 -4.32 0.62
CA GLU A 149 -0.10 -3.53 1.14
C GLU A 149 -1.39 -3.80 0.36
N SER A 150 -1.32 -3.72 -0.97
CA SER A 150 -2.44 -4.01 -1.85
C SER A 150 -2.99 -5.44 -1.67
N ALA A 151 -2.13 -6.41 -1.37
CA ALA A 151 -2.56 -7.77 -1.07
C ALA A 151 -3.29 -7.86 0.28
N GLU A 152 -2.80 -7.21 1.34
CA GLU A 152 -3.49 -7.22 2.64
C GLU A 152 -4.85 -6.51 2.58
N LEU A 153 -4.95 -5.38 1.88
CA LEU A 153 -6.22 -4.68 1.71
C LEU A 153 -7.22 -5.49 0.87
N ALA A 154 -6.74 -6.28 -0.10
CA ALA A 154 -7.60 -7.16 -0.89
C ALA A 154 -8.25 -8.26 -0.04
N GLU A 155 -7.55 -8.79 0.97
CA GLU A 155 -8.12 -9.77 1.92
C GLU A 155 -9.26 -9.18 2.78
N LEU A 156 -9.30 -7.85 2.93
CA LEU A 156 -10.42 -7.14 3.56
C LEU A 156 -11.60 -6.86 2.60
N GLY A 157 -11.49 -7.32 1.35
CA GLY A 157 -12.51 -7.16 0.32
C GLY A 157 -12.45 -5.85 -0.44
N LEU A 158 -11.40 -5.03 -0.24
CA LEU A 158 -11.23 -3.77 -0.97
C LEU A 158 -10.76 -4.04 -2.40
N TYR A 159 -11.36 -3.34 -3.36
CA TYR A 159 -10.95 -3.42 -4.76
C TYR A 159 -9.61 -2.72 -4.98
N GLN A 160 -8.69 -3.33 -5.72
CA GLN A 160 -7.32 -2.84 -5.86
C GLN A 160 -7.14 -2.00 -7.14
N LYS A 161 -6.92 -0.70 -6.99
CA LYS A 161 -6.49 0.21 -8.08
C LYS A 161 -4.97 0.14 -8.32
N GLY A 162 -4.24 -0.49 -7.42
CA GLY A 162 -2.82 -0.80 -7.58
C GLY A 162 -1.88 0.28 -7.07
N VAL A 163 -0.59 0.07 -7.38
CA VAL A 163 0.53 0.84 -6.82
C VAL A 163 1.09 1.77 -7.88
N LYS A 164 1.06 3.07 -7.59
CA LYS A 164 1.24 4.12 -8.58
C LYS A 164 2.33 5.10 -8.20
N SER A 165 2.74 5.89 -9.19
CA SER A 165 3.63 7.03 -8.99
C SER A 165 3.13 8.20 -9.83
N LYS A 166 3.37 9.43 -9.39
CA LYS A 166 2.93 10.62 -10.11
C LYS A 166 3.98 11.71 -10.02
N ILE A 167 4.33 12.28 -11.17
CA ILE A 167 5.26 13.39 -11.29
C ILE A 167 4.46 14.68 -11.47
N GLY A 168 4.76 15.67 -10.63
CA GLY A 168 4.18 17.00 -10.72
C GLY A 168 4.84 17.87 -11.79
N SER A 169 4.27 19.05 -12.05
CA SER A 169 4.75 20.00 -13.06
C SER A 169 6.21 20.45 -12.90
N THR A 170 6.79 20.33 -11.70
CA THR A 170 8.19 20.65 -11.41
C THR A 170 9.17 19.50 -11.68
N GLY A 171 8.68 18.36 -12.21
CA GLY A 171 9.50 17.18 -12.47
C GLY A 171 9.88 16.38 -11.22
N LYS A 172 9.26 16.67 -10.07
CA LYS A 172 9.42 15.96 -8.79
C LYS A 172 8.19 15.10 -8.48
N ASP A 173 8.29 14.24 -7.47
CA ASP A 173 7.13 13.53 -6.92
C ASP A 173 5.99 14.52 -6.65
N TYR A 174 4.78 14.19 -7.11
CA TYR A 174 3.60 15.04 -7.02
C TYR A 174 3.20 15.27 -5.56
N TYR A 175 3.09 14.18 -4.79
CA TYR A 175 2.69 14.21 -3.40
C TYR A 175 3.78 14.80 -2.51
N GLY A 176 3.39 15.80 -1.72
CA GLY A 176 4.33 16.60 -0.95
C GLY A 176 5.06 15.80 0.13
N ILE A 177 4.37 14.93 0.87
CA ILE A 177 4.98 14.14 1.94
C ILE A 177 6.06 13.19 1.38
N ILE A 178 5.74 12.47 0.30
CA ILE A 178 6.70 11.62 -0.43
C ILE A 178 7.91 12.45 -0.85
N ARG A 179 7.69 13.58 -1.51
CA ARG A 179 8.76 14.49 -1.96
C ARG A 179 9.64 14.98 -0.80
N HIS A 180 9.07 15.36 0.33
CA HIS A 180 9.82 15.86 1.50
C HIS A 180 10.62 14.74 2.19
N CYS A 181 10.07 13.53 2.31
CA CYS A 181 10.76 12.35 2.85
C CYS A 181 11.91 11.89 1.94
N VAL A 182 11.65 11.76 0.64
CA VAL A 182 12.66 11.37 -0.36
C VAL A 182 13.83 12.35 -0.39
N SER A 183 13.56 13.66 -0.28
CA SER A 183 14.63 14.68 -0.19
C SER A 183 15.53 14.54 1.04
N ARG A 184 15.09 13.78 2.05
CA ARG A 184 15.80 13.47 3.29
C ARG A 184 16.37 12.05 3.32
N GLY A 185 16.27 11.30 2.23
CA GLY A 185 16.76 9.94 2.15
C GLY A 185 15.81 8.87 2.71
N ILE A 186 14.55 9.22 2.98
CA ILE A 186 13.58 8.36 3.67
C ILE A 186 12.52 7.88 2.67
N PRO A 187 12.34 6.56 2.47
CA PRO A 187 11.22 6.00 1.72
C PRO A 187 9.89 6.41 2.35
N CYS A 188 8.92 6.76 1.50
CA CYS A 188 7.61 7.17 1.95
C CYS A 188 6.56 6.84 0.90
N ASP A 189 5.48 6.21 1.35
CA ASP A 189 4.31 5.89 0.56
C ASP A 189 3.06 6.48 1.21
N ILE A 190 2.06 6.77 0.38
CA ILE A 190 0.70 7.10 0.82
C ILE A 190 -0.19 5.90 0.55
N ILE A 191 -0.97 5.50 1.56
CA ILE A 191 -1.97 4.45 1.48
C ILE A 191 -3.34 5.12 1.47
N GLU A 192 -4.02 5.07 0.32
CA GLU A 192 -5.40 5.52 0.15
C GLU A 192 -6.30 4.29 0.31
N HIS A 193 -6.92 4.13 1.48
CA HIS A 193 -7.57 2.88 1.85
C HIS A 193 -8.84 2.61 1.04
N CYS A 194 -9.71 3.59 0.94
CA CYS A 194 -10.95 3.49 0.17
C CYS A 194 -11.57 4.88 0.00
N TYR A 195 -12.63 4.97 -0.80
CA TYR A 195 -13.33 6.21 -1.09
C TYR A 195 -14.45 6.47 -0.08
N LEU A 196 -14.45 7.65 0.54
CA LEU A 196 -15.47 8.03 1.53
C LEU A 196 -16.82 8.38 0.89
N ASP A 197 -16.85 8.57 -0.43
CA ASP A 197 -17.96 9.14 -1.20
C ASP A 197 -18.63 8.15 -2.16
N HIS A 198 -18.12 6.92 -2.29
CA HIS A 198 -18.69 5.90 -3.17
C HIS A 198 -19.35 4.75 -2.39
N ALA A 199 -20.54 4.34 -2.83
CA ALA A 199 -21.37 3.34 -2.14
C ALA A 199 -20.68 1.97 -1.97
N TYR A 200 -19.86 1.57 -2.95
CA TYR A 200 -19.09 0.33 -2.90
C TYR A 200 -18.13 0.29 -1.69
N ASP A 201 -17.51 1.40 -1.31
CA ASP A 201 -16.55 1.42 -0.19
C ASP A 201 -17.24 1.76 1.13
N VAL A 202 -18.21 2.68 1.09
CA VAL A 202 -18.94 3.16 2.27
C VAL A 202 -19.65 2.04 3.02
N GLN A 203 -20.03 0.94 2.35
CA GLN A 203 -20.61 -0.22 3.01
C GLN A 203 -19.64 -0.88 4.01
N TYR A 204 -18.34 -0.89 3.72
CA TYR A 204 -17.32 -1.47 4.59
C TYR A 204 -17.03 -0.55 5.79
N LEU A 205 -16.99 0.77 5.57
CA LEU A 205 -16.75 1.77 6.62
C LEU A 205 -17.79 1.75 7.76
N LYS A 206 -18.98 1.21 7.48
CA LYS A 206 -20.06 1.03 8.47
C LYS A 206 -19.95 -0.27 9.26
N GLY A 207 -19.06 -1.18 8.84
CA GLY A 207 -18.81 -2.45 9.51
C GLY A 207 -18.15 -2.26 10.86
N GLN A 208 -18.52 -3.10 11.83
CA GLN A 208 -17.89 -3.12 13.14
C GLN A 208 -16.38 -3.41 12.96
N ASP A 209 -15.54 -2.60 13.58
CA ASP A 209 -14.07 -2.73 13.62
C ASP A 209 -13.35 -2.70 12.27
N PHE A 210 -14.03 -2.38 11.15
CA PHE A 210 -13.39 -2.33 9.83
C PHE A 210 -12.20 -1.36 9.79
N ILE A 211 -12.37 -0.14 10.33
CA ILE A 211 -11.30 0.86 10.38
C ILE A 211 -10.06 0.38 11.16
N ASN A 212 -10.27 -0.37 12.25
CA ASN A 212 -9.15 -0.93 13.00
C ASN A 212 -8.48 -2.07 12.23
N SER A 213 -9.26 -2.84 11.47
CA SER A 213 -8.75 -3.93 10.63
C SER A 213 -7.86 -3.41 9.49
N LEU A 214 -8.12 -2.20 8.97
CA LEU A 214 -7.20 -1.52 8.04
C LEU A 214 -5.82 -1.34 8.67
N GLY A 215 -5.73 -0.75 9.87
CA GLY A 215 -4.44 -0.56 10.53
C GLY A 215 -3.71 -1.89 10.83
N VAL A 216 -4.44 -2.97 11.11
CA VAL A 216 -3.85 -4.31 11.26
C VAL A 216 -3.32 -4.86 9.94
N ALA A 217 -4.02 -4.62 8.82
CA ALA A 217 -3.56 -4.96 7.48
C ALA A 217 -2.28 -4.18 7.13
N ASP A 218 -2.25 -2.87 7.34
CA ASP A 218 -1.07 -2.03 7.11
C ASP A 218 0.14 -2.54 7.92
N ALA A 219 -0.08 -2.83 9.21
CA ALA A 219 0.94 -3.37 10.10
C ALA A 219 1.46 -4.72 9.62
N THR A 220 0.59 -5.57 9.07
CA THR A 220 0.94 -6.87 8.52
C THR A 220 1.77 -6.70 7.24
N ALA A 221 1.41 -5.78 6.35
CA ALA A 221 2.19 -5.46 5.16
C ALA A 221 3.60 -4.94 5.51
N VAL A 222 3.70 -4.06 6.51
CA VAL A 222 4.98 -3.55 7.04
C VAL A 222 5.80 -4.69 7.65
N ALA A 223 5.18 -5.56 8.44
CA ALA A 223 5.83 -6.73 9.02
C ALA A 223 6.35 -7.70 7.96
N LYS A 224 5.57 -7.96 6.90
CA LYS A 224 6.00 -8.75 5.74
C LYS A 224 7.17 -8.08 5.02
N TYR A 225 7.08 -6.78 4.74
CA TYR A 225 8.11 -6.01 4.04
C TYR A 225 9.46 -6.05 4.78
N PHE A 226 9.46 -5.75 6.07
CA PHE A 226 10.67 -5.78 6.90
C PHE A 226 11.06 -7.17 7.40
N LYS A 227 10.28 -8.21 7.07
CA LYS A 227 10.49 -9.60 7.50
C LYS A 227 10.56 -9.73 9.02
N LEU A 228 9.64 -9.05 9.69
CA LEU A 228 9.56 -8.99 11.15
C LEU A 228 9.01 -10.29 11.72
N LYS A 229 9.31 -10.52 13.00
CA LYS A 229 8.74 -11.60 13.81
C LYS A 229 8.20 -11.02 15.12
N SER A 230 7.26 -11.71 15.73
CA SER A 230 6.57 -11.28 16.94
C SER A 230 6.59 -12.41 17.96
N SER A 231 7.29 -12.20 19.06
CA SER A 231 7.26 -13.10 20.21
C SER A 231 5.93 -13.07 20.97
N VAL A 232 5.10 -12.03 20.76
CA VAL A 232 3.82 -11.82 21.44
C VAL A 232 2.70 -12.67 20.84
N ASN A 233 2.59 -12.71 19.51
CA ASN A 233 1.50 -13.41 18.81
C ASN A 233 1.98 -14.59 17.92
N GLY A 234 3.29 -14.81 17.81
CA GLY A 234 3.87 -15.93 17.07
C GLY A 234 3.98 -15.73 15.55
N ASN A 235 3.61 -14.55 15.03
CA ASN A 235 3.83 -14.23 13.62
C ASN A 235 5.33 -14.20 13.30
N ASP A 236 5.76 -14.86 12.23
CA ASP A 236 7.16 -14.86 11.78
C ASP A 236 7.26 -14.75 10.26
N PHE A 237 7.69 -13.58 9.79
CA PHE A 237 7.94 -13.30 8.38
C PHE A 237 9.42 -13.30 8.02
N SER A 238 10.32 -13.74 8.92
CA SER A 238 11.78 -13.72 8.70
C SER A 238 12.19 -14.49 7.45
N ASN A 239 11.49 -15.58 7.16
CA ASN A 239 11.72 -16.45 6.00
C ASN A 239 10.78 -16.16 4.82
N LEU A 240 9.92 -15.13 4.92
CA LEU A 240 9.02 -14.77 3.84
C LEU A 240 9.81 -14.38 2.59
N THR A 241 9.36 -14.90 1.45
CA THR A 241 9.82 -14.50 0.13
C THR A 241 8.69 -13.79 -0.60
N TYR A 242 9.00 -12.64 -1.16
CA TYR A 242 8.09 -11.87 -2.01
C TYR A 242 8.90 -11.28 -3.16
N ASN A 243 8.22 -11.00 -4.27
CA ASN A 243 8.85 -10.38 -5.43
C ASN A 243 9.21 -8.93 -5.10
N THR A 244 10.47 -8.59 -5.32
CA THR A 244 10.92 -7.19 -5.19
C THR A 244 10.81 -6.51 -6.55
N VAL A 245 10.31 -5.28 -6.55
CA VAL A 245 10.26 -4.46 -7.75
C VAL A 245 11.68 -4.03 -8.11
N SER A 246 12.05 -4.11 -9.38
CA SER A 246 13.37 -3.69 -9.83
C SER A 246 13.51 -2.17 -9.79
N LYS A 247 14.69 -1.69 -9.39
CA LYS A 247 15.02 -0.27 -9.48
C LYS A 247 14.92 0.20 -10.94
N PRO A 248 14.12 1.24 -11.24
CA PRO A 248 13.99 1.72 -12.61
C PRO A 248 15.23 2.51 -13.02
N SER A 249 15.63 2.39 -14.29
CA SER A 249 16.78 3.13 -14.86
C SER A 249 16.48 4.62 -15.10
N LYS A 250 15.19 4.96 -15.21
CA LYS A 250 14.66 6.33 -15.36
C LYS A 250 13.52 6.52 -14.36
N ARG A 251 13.10 7.77 -14.16
CA ARG A 251 11.87 8.05 -13.39
C ARG A 251 10.66 7.41 -14.06
N VAL A 252 9.74 6.87 -13.26
CA VAL A 252 8.49 6.26 -13.74
C VAL A 252 7.41 7.33 -13.76
N HIS A 253 6.75 7.51 -14.90
CA HIS A 253 5.67 8.48 -15.04
C HIS A 253 4.33 7.80 -14.81
N GLN A 254 3.36 8.60 -14.36
CA GLN A 254 1.97 8.22 -14.46
C GLN A 254 1.59 7.95 -15.91
N ASP A 255 0.63 7.05 -16.13
CA ASP A 255 0.01 6.94 -17.42
C ASP A 255 -0.77 8.22 -17.74
N ILE A 256 -0.62 8.70 -18.96
CA ILE A 256 -1.28 9.92 -19.47
C ILE A 256 -2.04 9.65 -20.77
N THR A 257 -2.16 8.38 -21.15
CA THR A 257 -2.89 7.94 -22.34
C THR A 257 -4.09 7.09 -21.94
N ASP A 258 -5.15 7.18 -22.73
CA ASP A 258 -6.29 6.30 -22.59
C ASP A 258 -5.87 4.84 -22.90
N PRO A 259 -6.61 3.83 -22.39
CA PRO A 259 -6.37 2.44 -22.75
C PRO A 259 -6.22 2.24 -24.25
N GLU A 260 -5.30 1.38 -24.68
CA GLU A 260 -5.01 1.14 -26.09
C GLU A 260 -6.18 0.47 -26.81
N VAL A 261 -6.82 -0.49 -26.15
CA VAL A 261 -7.90 -1.33 -26.67
C VAL A 261 -9.14 -1.17 -25.81
N CYS A 262 -10.28 -0.97 -26.48
CA CYS A 262 -11.61 -1.04 -25.91
C CYS A 262 -12.55 -1.37 -27.08
N ASP A 263 -13.01 -2.60 -27.16
CA ASP A 263 -13.89 -3.07 -28.23
C ASP A 263 -14.97 -3.97 -27.64
N ILE A 264 -16.17 -3.95 -28.23
CA ILE A 264 -17.29 -4.76 -27.78
C ILE A 264 -17.93 -5.54 -28.92
N LYS A 265 -18.51 -6.68 -28.56
CA LYS A 265 -19.43 -7.47 -29.38
C LYS A 265 -20.66 -7.81 -28.54
N VAL A 266 -21.83 -7.78 -29.18
CA VAL A 266 -23.04 -8.34 -28.58
C VAL A 266 -23.12 -9.79 -29.01
N LEU A 267 -23.05 -10.70 -28.05
CA LEU A 267 -23.07 -12.15 -28.28
C LEU A 267 -24.50 -12.68 -28.42
N ALA A 268 -25.43 -12.13 -27.64
CA ALA A 268 -26.83 -12.50 -27.65
C ALA A 268 -27.70 -11.37 -27.09
N PHE A 269 -28.98 -11.35 -27.47
CA PHE A 269 -30.00 -10.53 -26.83
C PHE A 269 -31.20 -11.42 -26.50
N ASP A 270 -31.60 -11.42 -25.23
CA ASP A 270 -32.83 -12.06 -24.78
C ASP A 270 -33.96 -11.03 -24.75
N SER A 271 -34.97 -11.23 -25.61
CA SER A 271 -36.11 -10.34 -25.72
C SER A 271 -37.02 -10.35 -24.50
N GLU A 272 -37.08 -11.45 -23.75
CA GLU A 272 -37.92 -11.59 -22.56
C GLU A 272 -37.28 -10.87 -21.38
N SER A 273 -36.04 -11.23 -21.05
CA SER A 273 -35.32 -10.58 -19.96
C SER A 273 -34.76 -9.21 -20.35
N ARG A 274 -34.74 -8.84 -21.63
CA ARG A 274 -34.16 -7.58 -22.14
C ARG A 274 -32.67 -7.40 -21.84
N ASN A 275 -31.94 -8.51 -21.67
CA ASN A 275 -30.51 -8.49 -21.44
C ASN A 275 -29.76 -8.73 -22.76
N ALA A 276 -28.83 -7.84 -23.07
CA ALA A 276 -27.82 -8.08 -24.09
C ALA A 276 -26.57 -8.64 -23.40
N LEU A 277 -26.16 -9.85 -23.78
CA LEU A 277 -24.87 -10.40 -23.37
C LEU A 277 -23.79 -9.74 -24.23
N VAL A 278 -22.94 -8.94 -23.60
CA VAL A 278 -21.84 -8.20 -24.25
C VAL A 278 -20.53 -8.84 -23.85
N GLU A 279 -19.67 -9.09 -24.82
CA GLU A 279 -18.24 -9.37 -24.60
C GLU A 279 -17.46 -8.09 -24.90
N MET A 280 -16.66 -7.66 -23.94
CA MET A 280 -15.75 -6.52 -24.06
C MET A 280 -14.31 -7.01 -24.06
N SER A 281 -13.48 -6.43 -24.92
CA SER A 281 -12.02 -6.57 -24.93
C SER A 281 -11.40 -5.25 -24.49
N ALA A 282 -10.49 -5.30 -23.53
CA ALA A 282 -9.78 -4.12 -23.06
C ALA A 282 -8.32 -4.45 -22.74
N TYR A 283 -7.43 -3.53 -23.08
CA TYR A 283 -5.99 -3.67 -22.84
C TYR A 283 -5.31 -2.32 -22.84
N ASP A 284 -4.29 -2.20 -22.00
CA ASP A 284 -3.39 -1.07 -21.94
C ASP A 284 -2.01 -1.63 -21.53
N SER A 285 -0.96 -1.24 -22.25
CA SER A 285 0.38 -1.78 -22.05
C SER A 285 1.15 -1.03 -20.95
N GLN A 286 0.76 0.21 -20.68
CA GLN A 286 1.43 1.09 -19.74
C GLN A 286 0.90 0.92 -18.32
N SER A 287 -0.40 0.67 -18.19
CA SER A 287 -1.07 0.48 -16.92
C SER A 287 -2.24 -0.50 -17.02
N PRO A 288 -2.66 -1.17 -15.92
CA PRO A 288 -3.77 -2.11 -15.99
C PRO A 288 -5.12 -1.39 -16.20
N VAL A 289 -5.99 -2.01 -17.00
CA VAL A 289 -7.43 -1.69 -17.02
C VAL A 289 -8.06 -2.23 -15.73
N ILE A 290 -8.81 -1.38 -15.02
CA ILE A 290 -9.38 -1.69 -13.71
C ILE A 290 -10.89 -1.48 -13.63
N TYR A 291 -11.47 -0.62 -14.47
CA TYR A 291 -12.92 -0.51 -14.56
C TYR A 291 -13.41 -0.58 -15.99
N PHE A 292 -14.71 -0.84 -16.09
CA PHE A 292 -15.47 -0.47 -17.25
C PHE A 292 -16.82 0.13 -16.86
N SER A 293 -17.42 0.87 -17.77
CA SER A 293 -18.84 1.25 -17.69
C SER A 293 -19.49 0.97 -19.03
N TYR A 294 -20.80 0.78 -19.05
CA TYR A 294 -21.56 0.55 -20.26
C TYR A 294 -22.71 1.53 -20.41
N SER A 295 -23.10 1.77 -21.64
CA SER A 295 -24.26 2.57 -22.02
C SER A 295 -25.12 1.76 -22.97
N TYR A 296 -26.44 1.92 -22.89
CA TYR A 296 -27.39 1.34 -23.84
C TYR A 296 -27.97 2.39 -24.82
N ASP A 297 -27.66 3.66 -24.64
CA ASP A 297 -28.26 4.81 -25.33
C ASP A 297 -27.26 5.62 -26.17
N GLY A 298 -26.17 4.99 -26.61
CA GLY A 298 -25.14 5.61 -27.43
C GLY A 298 -24.21 6.53 -26.65
N GLY A 299 -24.03 6.28 -25.35
CA GLY A 299 -23.12 7.03 -24.48
C GLY A 299 -23.70 8.32 -23.90
N LYS A 300 -25.03 8.49 -23.92
CA LYS A 300 -25.69 9.63 -23.26
C LYS A 300 -25.73 9.43 -21.75
N THR A 301 -25.98 8.20 -21.32
CA THR A 301 -25.89 7.77 -19.93
C THR A 301 -25.02 6.54 -19.81
N PHE A 302 -24.24 6.45 -18.74
CA PHE A 302 -23.41 5.29 -18.41
C PHE A 302 -23.87 4.67 -17.10
N SER A 303 -23.66 3.36 -16.98
CA SER A 303 -23.71 2.65 -15.70
C SER A 303 -22.71 3.25 -14.71
N THR A 304 -22.88 2.93 -13.43
CA THR A 304 -21.76 3.06 -12.48
C THR A 304 -20.58 2.20 -12.93
N LEU A 305 -19.38 2.54 -12.46
CA LEU A 305 -18.17 1.78 -12.75
C LEU A 305 -18.31 0.33 -12.24
N GLN A 306 -18.04 -0.60 -13.14
CA GLN A 306 -17.97 -2.03 -12.89
C GLN A 306 -16.51 -2.45 -12.82
N MET A 307 -16.20 -3.46 -12.01
CA MET A 307 -14.83 -3.98 -11.89
C MET A 307 -14.41 -4.71 -13.15
N TRP A 308 -13.20 -4.41 -13.61
CA TRP A 308 -12.50 -5.22 -14.60
C TRP A 308 -11.58 -6.21 -13.89
N ASP A 309 -11.63 -7.47 -14.30
CA ASP A 309 -10.63 -8.46 -13.91
C ASP A 309 -9.34 -8.21 -14.70
N SER A 310 -8.39 -7.53 -14.08
CA SER A 310 -7.12 -7.13 -14.70
C SER A 310 -6.24 -8.31 -15.15
N SER A 311 -6.56 -9.54 -14.74
CA SER A 311 -5.91 -10.75 -15.27
C SER A 311 -6.42 -11.16 -16.65
N LYS A 312 -7.55 -10.61 -17.10
CA LYS A 312 -8.21 -10.96 -18.36
C LYS A 312 -8.10 -9.83 -19.38
N LYS A 313 -8.01 -10.24 -20.65
CA LYS A 313 -8.11 -9.35 -21.82
C LYS A 313 -9.55 -9.17 -22.31
N THR A 314 -10.44 -10.08 -21.92
CA THR A 314 -11.86 -10.04 -22.27
C THR A 314 -12.74 -10.35 -21.06
N GLN A 315 -13.91 -9.71 -21.00
CA GLN A 315 -14.91 -9.94 -19.96
C GLN A 315 -16.31 -9.86 -20.58
N SER A 316 -17.17 -10.80 -20.20
CA SER A 316 -18.57 -10.80 -20.62
C SER A 316 -19.50 -10.35 -19.49
N PHE A 317 -20.53 -9.59 -19.81
CA PHE A 317 -21.51 -9.08 -18.86
C PHE A 317 -22.85 -8.79 -19.55
N ASN A 318 -23.91 -8.63 -18.75
CA ASN A 318 -25.23 -8.29 -19.27
C ASN A 318 -25.47 -6.78 -19.23
N VAL A 319 -25.93 -6.22 -20.34
CA VAL A 319 -26.48 -4.87 -20.42
C VAL A 319 -28.00 -4.97 -20.43
N LYS A 320 -28.65 -4.47 -19.37
CA LYS A 320 -30.10 -4.42 -19.28
C LYS A 320 -30.63 -3.25 -20.10
N ILE A 321 -31.44 -3.54 -21.12
CA ILE A 321 -32.04 -2.51 -21.99
C ILE A 321 -33.47 -2.20 -21.50
N PRO A 322 -33.83 -0.91 -21.30
CA PRO A 322 -35.18 -0.53 -20.92
C PRO A 322 -36.25 -1.04 -21.91
N THR A 323 -37.44 -1.35 -21.39
CA THR A 323 -38.58 -1.82 -22.21
C THR A 323 -39.12 -0.76 -23.16
N SER A 324 -38.87 0.52 -22.85
CA SER A 324 -39.22 1.69 -23.67
C SER A 324 -38.32 1.86 -24.91
N SER A 325 -37.08 1.34 -24.87
CA SER A 325 -36.14 1.43 -25.98
C SER A 325 -36.50 0.42 -27.06
N ARG A 326 -36.67 0.88 -28.30
CA ARG A 326 -36.90 0.02 -29.49
C ARG A 326 -35.60 -0.28 -30.23
N LEU A 327 -34.73 0.72 -30.30
CA LEU A 327 -33.36 0.62 -30.76
C LEU A 327 -32.44 0.94 -29.58
N SER A 328 -31.39 0.15 -29.40
CA SER A 328 -30.37 0.36 -28.38
C SER A 328 -29.01 0.43 -29.04
N ASN A 329 -28.22 1.43 -28.69
CA ASN A 329 -26.84 1.56 -29.16
C ASN A 329 -25.92 1.33 -27.96
N ILE A 330 -25.30 0.17 -27.92
CA ILE A 330 -24.41 -0.18 -26.82
C ILE A 330 -23.02 0.38 -27.11
N VAL A 331 -22.45 1.07 -26.13
CA VAL A 331 -21.03 1.44 -26.06
C VAL A 331 -20.52 1.16 -24.66
N CYS A 332 -19.22 0.92 -24.53
CA CYS A 332 -18.56 0.74 -23.24
C CYS A 332 -17.36 1.68 -23.12
N ARG A 333 -16.93 1.97 -21.90
CA ARG A 333 -15.67 2.65 -21.60
C ARG A 333 -14.80 1.72 -20.77
N ALA A 334 -13.55 1.53 -21.17
CA ALA A 334 -12.51 0.89 -20.35
C ALA A 334 -11.73 1.98 -19.63
N TYR A 335 -11.41 1.79 -18.35
CA TYR A 335 -10.64 2.75 -17.54
C TYR A 335 -9.35 2.10 -17.05
N ASN A 336 -8.22 2.76 -17.28
CA ASN A 336 -6.96 2.33 -16.66
C ASN A 336 -6.85 2.82 -15.20
N ASN A 337 -5.79 2.39 -14.50
CA ASN A 337 -5.65 2.71 -13.08
C ASN A 337 -5.21 4.15 -12.77
N TYR A 338 -4.98 4.96 -13.81
CA TYR A 338 -4.88 6.41 -13.73
C TYR A 338 -6.18 7.12 -14.14
N GLU A 339 -7.27 6.36 -14.24
CA GLU A 339 -8.64 6.86 -14.42
C GLU A 339 -8.91 7.48 -15.81
N LEU A 340 -8.00 7.25 -16.75
CA LEU A 340 -8.19 7.60 -18.17
C LEU A 340 -9.01 6.53 -18.86
N TYR A 341 -9.79 6.90 -19.88
CA TYR A 341 -10.74 5.98 -20.49
C TYR A 341 -10.76 6.01 -22.01
N LYS A 342 -11.00 4.83 -22.59
CA LYS A 342 -11.28 4.66 -24.00
C LYS A 342 -12.69 4.15 -24.20
N GLN A 343 -13.44 4.80 -25.09
CA GLN A 343 -14.75 4.32 -25.51
C GLN A 343 -14.63 3.28 -26.62
N SER A 344 -15.50 2.28 -26.59
CA SER A 344 -15.55 1.21 -27.60
C SER A 344 -16.19 1.65 -28.91
N ASN A 345 -16.14 0.76 -29.91
CA ASN A 345 -17.09 0.76 -31.01
C ASN A 345 -18.55 0.70 -30.49
N GLU A 346 -19.48 1.19 -31.32
CA GLU A 346 -20.92 1.12 -31.05
C GLU A 346 -21.52 -0.13 -31.69
N VAL A 347 -22.41 -0.81 -30.98
CA VAL A 347 -23.19 -1.94 -31.49
C VAL A 347 -24.68 -1.65 -31.33
N ALA A 348 -25.37 -1.50 -32.45
CA ALA A 348 -26.81 -1.31 -32.49
C ALA A 348 -27.54 -2.66 -32.34
N ILE A 349 -28.59 -2.67 -31.52
CA ILE A 349 -29.50 -3.80 -31.34
C ILE A 349 -30.92 -3.32 -31.59
N GLU A 350 -31.59 -3.93 -32.56
CA GLU A 350 -33.04 -3.86 -32.68
C GLU A 350 -33.66 -4.75 -31.61
N THR A 351 -34.48 -4.16 -30.76
CA THR A 351 -35.00 -4.86 -29.59
C THR A 351 -36.49 -5.19 -29.71
N ARG A 352 -37.11 -4.85 -30.85
CA ARG A 352 -38.49 -5.18 -31.23
C ARG A 352 -38.64 -5.19 -32.74
#